data_AF-A0A829N8I3-F1
#
_entry.id   AF-A0A829N8I3-F1
#
_cell.length_a   1.000
_cell.length_b   1.000
_cell.length_c   1.000
_cell.angle_alpha   90.00
_cell.angle_beta   90.00
_cell.angle_gamma   90.00
#
_symmetry.space_group_name_H-M   'P 1'
#
loop_
_entity.id
_entity.type
_entity.pdbx_description
1 polymer ?
#
loop_
_entity_poly.entity_id
_entity_poly.type
_entity_poly.pdbx_seq_one_letter_code
_entity_poly.pdbx_strand_id
1 'polypeptide(L)'
;MAYKLLRLTSIRATPSKTADPFDVLGTGVVMFGTGKTATDADGKPWISILIPPGVLDGWIPLGNASEVADPAPAPMDPESFVRQCTLVDRSMNSDPAITPWFVTADFIIARALFETGMAVTHFDAPRVTGPFGLLQTEWEAFRTSALAGAADYQPGDAIFPMVQVYAAAYRMHTDGEAFSKLMAPPMQDGTNQVFVPSYLDLFHCYLTDAKTAKDIRDSESKQDALVSAVVGDHLAAIKSRPQFNTLKDTMTVAQFIAATQSVLADLLNTAFDKIRTFAADELPRQTPGSAPWLDVARAEMQAGVTEASQPDRIKSYFAATDFGPVGDPTPAWCGAFAAFCVKQAGLTPPKGAGAADSWKSWGTISIPLGSHDIPAGAVVVLTASAGTDAVGHVGFFTRFSDAGDQVMVLAGNQTNGVNEAPYAVPRIAAIRTVETLIPIDAANRYDMTAAGVKKDFQKYGDLIVDRFQRAGFTKDQQLVAALANAIGESGLDPSIKAGGSEESYGLFQCNRKAGLGIGYTIEQLKDPETNIAIIIREARKFSAFTAASSIESAVGAFVRFIERPKDTSGAIKRRMMIAKQLL
;
A
#
# COMPACT_ATOMS: atom_id res chain seq x y z
N MET A 1 20.89 -22.96 -9.60
CA MET A 1 21.92 -23.42 -10.56
C MET A 1 21.56 -22.92 -11.94
N ALA A 2 22.36 -22.02 -12.47
CA ALA A 2 22.17 -21.43 -13.77
C ALA A 2 23.14 -22.01 -14.80
N TYR A 3 22.73 -21.98 -16.06
CA TYR A 3 23.47 -22.56 -17.16
C TYR A 3 23.65 -21.51 -18.25
N LYS A 4 24.91 -21.28 -18.64
CA LYS A 4 25.25 -20.41 -19.77
C LYS A 4 25.38 -21.24 -21.04
N LEU A 5 24.63 -20.89 -22.08
CA LEU A 5 24.71 -21.58 -23.37
C LEU A 5 26.07 -21.31 -24.05
N LEU A 6 26.72 -22.39 -24.47
CA LEU A 6 28.02 -22.36 -25.17
C LEU A 6 27.86 -22.22 -26.68
N ARG A 7 26.65 -22.44 -27.20
CA ARG A 7 26.30 -22.40 -28.62
C ARG A 7 24.81 -22.14 -28.82
N LEU A 8 24.41 -21.76 -30.03
CA LEU A 8 23.01 -21.72 -30.45
C LEU A 8 22.34 -23.07 -30.13
N THR A 9 21.28 -23.06 -29.34
CA THR A 9 20.69 -24.28 -28.77
C THR A 9 19.17 -24.27 -28.92
N SER A 10 18.65 -25.32 -29.55
CA SER A 10 17.21 -25.55 -29.67
C SER A 10 16.65 -26.12 -28.38
N ILE A 11 15.53 -25.59 -27.91
CA ILE A 11 14.82 -26.02 -26.72
C ILE A 11 13.65 -26.91 -27.10
N ARG A 12 13.50 -28.03 -26.39
CA ARG A 12 12.56 -29.10 -26.74
C ARG A 12 11.66 -29.44 -25.56
N ALA A 13 10.43 -29.84 -25.85
CA ALA A 13 9.45 -30.20 -24.82
C ALA A 13 9.83 -31.50 -24.07
N THR A 14 10.62 -32.36 -24.70
CA THR A 14 11.14 -33.61 -24.14
C THR A 14 12.64 -33.74 -24.42
N PRO A 15 13.40 -34.51 -23.60
CA PRO A 15 14.85 -34.67 -23.74
C PRO A 15 15.21 -35.64 -24.87
N SER A 16 14.87 -35.28 -26.10
CA SER A 16 15.15 -36.08 -27.30
C SER A 16 15.59 -35.18 -28.46
N LYS A 17 16.61 -35.61 -29.21
CA LYS A 17 17.06 -34.90 -30.43
C LYS A 17 16.02 -34.91 -31.55
N THR A 18 15.08 -35.86 -31.52
CA THR A 18 14.04 -36.01 -32.55
C THR A 18 12.76 -35.26 -32.23
N ALA A 19 12.59 -34.75 -31.01
CA ALA A 19 11.39 -33.99 -30.61
C ALA A 19 11.43 -32.57 -31.18
N ASP A 20 10.38 -32.08 -31.82
CA ASP A 20 10.42 -30.75 -32.44
C ASP A 20 10.80 -29.64 -31.45
N PRO A 21 11.73 -28.73 -31.82
CA PRO A 21 12.06 -27.61 -30.97
C PRO A 21 10.96 -26.56 -31.04
N PHE A 22 10.60 -25.99 -29.90
CA PHE A 22 9.61 -24.93 -29.82
C PHE A 22 10.24 -23.54 -29.65
N ASP A 23 11.54 -23.48 -29.34
CA ASP A 23 12.30 -22.25 -29.20
C ASP A 23 13.80 -22.49 -29.48
N VAL A 24 14.55 -21.43 -29.76
CA VAL A 24 15.99 -21.48 -29.99
C VAL A 24 16.67 -20.28 -29.33
N LEU A 25 17.63 -20.55 -28.45
CA LEU A 25 18.38 -19.52 -27.75
C LEU A 25 19.82 -19.39 -28.26
N GLY A 26 20.27 -18.14 -28.32
CA GLY A 26 21.61 -17.76 -28.74
C GLY A 26 22.71 -18.19 -27.77
N THR A 27 23.94 -18.25 -28.29
CA THR A 27 25.15 -18.42 -27.48
C THR A 27 25.26 -17.33 -26.40
N GLY A 28 25.68 -17.70 -25.20
CA GLY A 28 25.94 -16.78 -24.09
C GLY A 28 24.74 -16.47 -23.20
N VAL A 29 23.52 -16.90 -23.57
CA VAL A 29 22.31 -16.74 -22.75
C VAL A 29 22.43 -17.55 -21.46
N VAL A 30 22.06 -16.97 -20.32
CA VAL A 30 22.05 -17.61 -19.00
C VAL A 30 20.62 -17.95 -18.61
N MET A 31 20.40 -19.21 -18.22
CA MET A 31 19.07 -19.77 -17.92
C MET A 31 19.10 -20.46 -16.55
N PHE A 32 18.00 -20.40 -15.80
CA PHE A 32 17.89 -21.14 -14.54
C PHE A 32 17.57 -22.60 -14.82
N GLY A 33 18.28 -23.53 -14.19
CA GLY A 33 17.93 -24.95 -14.22
C GLY A 33 16.74 -25.25 -13.31
N THR A 34 15.88 -26.18 -13.73
CA THR A 34 14.78 -26.70 -12.89
C THR A 34 15.25 -27.77 -11.90
N GLY A 35 16.49 -28.23 -12.04
CA GLY A 35 17.04 -29.38 -11.30
C GLY A 35 16.71 -30.74 -11.93
N LYS A 36 15.84 -30.81 -12.95
CA LYS A 36 15.53 -32.08 -13.64
C LYS A 36 16.64 -32.42 -14.65
N THR A 37 17.05 -33.68 -14.66
CA THR A 37 18.03 -34.26 -15.58
C THR A 37 17.45 -35.48 -16.30
N ALA A 38 17.92 -35.76 -17.51
CA ALA A 38 17.52 -36.94 -18.26
C ALA A 38 18.66 -37.43 -19.16
N THR A 39 18.49 -38.62 -19.73
CA THR A 39 19.40 -39.19 -20.72
C THR A 39 18.59 -39.58 -21.96
N ASP A 40 19.05 -39.19 -23.15
CA ASP A 40 18.37 -39.58 -24.39
C ASP A 40 18.66 -41.05 -24.78
N ALA A 41 18.00 -41.53 -25.83
CA ALA A 41 18.17 -42.89 -26.35
C ALA A 41 19.62 -43.23 -26.78
N ASP A 42 20.46 -42.21 -27.01
CA ASP A 42 21.88 -42.38 -27.34
C ASP A 42 22.80 -42.31 -26.11
N GLY A 43 22.24 -42.26 -24.90
CA GLY A 43 23.01 -42.15 -23.67
C GLY A 43 23.55 -40.74 -23.37
N LYS A 44 23.10 -39.69 -24.07
CA LYS A 44 23.61 -38.32 -23.84
C LYS A 44 22.81 -37.59 -22.76
N PRO A 45 23.47 -36.82 -21.86
CA PRO A 45 22.79 -36.12 -20.79
C PRO A 45 22.06 -34.85 -21.26
N TRP A 46 20.90 -34.62 -20.67
CA TRP A 46 20.02 -33.46 -20.86
C TRP A 46 19.70 -32.83 -19.51
N ILE A 47 19.52 -31.51 -19.54
CA ILE A 47 19.07 -30.71 -18.40
C ILE A 47 17.81 -29.95 -18.78
N SER A 48 16.94 -29.76 -17.81
CA SER A 48 15.76 -28.92 -17.94
C SER A 48 16.05 -27.51 -17.41
N ILE A 49 15.65 -26.52 -18.19
CA ILE A 49 15.83 -25.09 -17.93
C ILE A 49 14.48 -24.36 -17.92
N LEU A 50 14.40 -23.27 -17.16
CA LEU A 50 13.29 -22.33 -17.11
C LEU A 50 13.46 -21.28 -18.22
N ILE A 51 12.46 -21.15 -19.08
CA ILE A 51 12.40 -20.12 -20.12
C ILE A 51 11.70 -18.86 -19.53
N PRO A 52 12.16 -17.62 -19.82
CA PRO A 52 11.83 -16.44 -19.00
C PRO A 52 10.33 -16.16 -18.80
N PRO A 53 9.92 -15.70 -17.59
CA PRO A 53 10.19 -16.33 -16.31
C PRO A 53 8.92 -17.07 -15.82
N GLY A 54 9.04 -18.38 -15.61
CA GLY A 54 8.04 -19.21 -14.92
C GLY A 54 6.91 -19.77 -15.79
N VAL A 55 6.98 -19.62 -17.12
CA VAL A 55 5.89 -20.00 -18.02
C VAL A 55 5.98 -21.47 -18.46
N LEU A 56 7.18 -21.96 -18.81
CA LEU A 56 7.38 -23.31 -19.35
C LEU A 56 8.77 -23.86 -19.03
N ASP A 57 8.83 -25.17 -18.78
CA ASP A 57 10.08 -25.96 -18.73
C ASP A 57 10.50 -26.36 -20.15
N GLY A 58 11.79 -26.33 -20.43
CA GLY A 58 12.36 -26.83 -21.69
C GLY A 58 13.62 -27.65 -21.48
N TRP A 59 13.86 -28.64 -22.34
CA TRP A 59 15.03 -29.52 -22.29
C TRP A 59 16.10 -29.09 -23.29
N ILE A 60 17.36 -29.08 -22.83
CA ILE A 60 18.54 -28.87 -23.66
C ILE A 60 19.61 -29.94 -23.39
N PRO A 61 20.47 -30.28 -24.36
CA PRO A 61 21.62 -31.14 -24.11
C PRO A 61 22.60 -30.48 -23.14
N LEU A 62 23.04 -31.19 -22.10
CA LEU A 62 23.97 -30.64 -21.11
C LEU A 62 25.28 -30.15 -21.76
N GLY A 63 25.79 -30.86 -22.78
CA GLY A 63 26.99 -30.47 -23.52
C GLY A 63 26.88 -29.17 -24.33
N ASN A 64 25.70 -28.55 -24.38
CA ASN A 64 25.49 -27.24 -24.98
C ASN A 64 25.59 -26.08 -23.98
N ALA A 65 25.72 -26.36 -22.68
CA ALA A 65 25.79 -25.35 -21.65
C ALA A 65 26.93 -25.64 -20.66
N SER A 66 27.35 -24.60 -19.94
CA SER A 66 28.21 -24.72 -18.77
C SER A 66 27.48 -24.16 -17.56
N GLU A 67 27.61 -24.82 -16.42
CA GLU A 67 27.13 -24.28 -15.15
C GLU A 67 27.84 -22.95 -14.83
N VAL A 68 27.07 -21.99 -14.34
CA VAL A 68 27.56 -20.67 -13.92
C VAL A 68 26.92 -20.32 -12.59
N ALA A 69 27.54 -19.38 -11.86
CA ALA A 69 26.88 -18.76 -10.72
C ALA A 69 25.51 -18.22 -11.15
N ASP A 70 24.51 -18.38 -10.28
CA ASP A 70 23.18 -17.85 -10.56
C ASP A 70 23.31 -16.35 -10.89
N PRO A 71 22.76 -15.88 -12.03
CA PRO A 71 22.87 -14.48 -12.39
C PRO A 71 22.24 -13.65 -11.26
N ALA A 72 22.84 -12.47 -11.01
CA ALA A 72 22.27 -11.52 -10.07
C ALA A 72 20.78 -11.34 -10.40
N PRO A 73 19.87 -11.39 -9.42
CA PRO A 73 18.45 -11.20 -9.67
C PRO A 73 18.23 -9.95 -10.50
N ALA A 74 17.31 -10.01 -11.47
CA ALA A 74 16.97 -8.84 -12.24
C ALA A 74 16.59 -7.70 -11.26
N PRO A 75 17.11 -6.48 -11.45
CA PRO A 75 16.79 -5.38 -10.57
C PRO A 75 15.28 -5.18 -10.57
N MET A 76 14.72 -5.04 -9.37
CA MET A 76 13.31 -4.76 -9.18
C MET A 76 13.02 -3.34 -9.67
N ASP A 77 11.99 -3.20 -10.51
CA ASP A 77 11.52 -1.89 -10.94
C ASP A 77 10.96 -1.10 -9.73
N PRO A 78 11.57 0.03 -9.34
CA PRO A 78 11.17 0.77 -8.15
C PRO A 78 9.72 1.25 -8.20
N GLU A 79 9.22 1.62 -9.39
CA GLU A 79 7.84 2.06 -9.54
C GLU A 79 6.86 0.93 -9.27
N SER A 80 7.06 -0.21 -9.92
CA SER A 80 6.23 -1.40 -9.73
C SER A 80 6.21 -1.83 -8.28
N PHE A 81 7.37 -1.83 -7.60
CA PHE A 81 7.47 -2.16 -6.18
C PHE A 81 6.64 -1.23 -5.29
N VAL A 82 6.79 0.09 -5.45
CA VAL A 82 6.04 1.08 -4.66
C VAL A 82 4.55 0.96 -4.90
N ARG A 83 4.11 0.80 -6.16
CA ARG A 83 2.69 0.61 -6.49
C ARG A 83 2.14 -0.71 -5.98
N GLN A 84 2.96 -1.75 -5.89
CA GLN A 84 2.54 -3.00 -5.24
C GLN A 84 2.34 -2.79 -3.75
N CYS A 85 3.19 -2.00 -3.08
CA CYS A 85 3.00 -1.67 -1.67
C CYS A 85 1.68 -0.91 -1.45
N THR A 86 1.32 0.06 -2.32
CA THR A 86 0.04 0.79 -2.23
C THR A 86 -1.17 -0.08 -2.54
N LEU A 87 -1.06 -1.01 -3.51
CA LEU A 87 -2.09 -2.01 -3.79
C LEU A 87 -2.30 -2.96 -2.60
N VAL A 88 -1.22 -3.47 -2.03
CA VAL A 88 -1.26 -4.39 -0.87
C VAL A 88 -1.87 -3.69 0.34
N ASP A 89 -1.49 -2.44 0.61
CA ASP A 89 -2.12 -1.60 1.64
C ASP A 89 -3.65 -1.58 1.48
N ARG A 90 -4.16 -1.16 0.32
CA ARG A 90 -5.61 -1.10 0.07
C ARG A 90 -6.28 -2.46 0.16
N SER A 91 -5.73 -3.46 -0.55
CA SER A 91 -6.37 -4.77 -0.68
C SER A 91 -6.42 -5.51 0.65
N MET A 92 -5.34 -5.52 1.42
CA MET A 92 -5.31 -6.17 2.73
C MET A 92 -6.18 -5.43 3.74
N ASN A 93 -6.16 -4.09 3.78
CA ASN A 93 -7.02 -3.35 4.71
C ASN A 93 -8.52 -3.47 4.38
N SER A 94 -8.88 -3.93 3.18
CA SER A 94 -10.27 -4.27 2.82
C SER A 94 -10.68 -5.70 3.24
N ASP A 95 -9.71 -6.55 3.61
CA ASP A 95 -9.96 -7.92 4.04
C ASP A 95 -10.38 -7.94 5.53
N PRO A 96 -11.53 -8.56 5.87
CA PRO A 96 -11.98 -8.68 7.25
C PRO A 96 -10.98 -9.36 8.19
N ALA A 97 -10.07 -10.21 7.67
CA ALA A 97 -9.03 -10.87 8.44
C ALA A 97 -7.97 -9.91 9.00
N ILE A 98 -7.86 -8.70 8.43
CA ILE A 98 -6.90 -7.68 8.88
C ILE A 98 -7.46 -6.80 9.99
N THR A 99 -8.78 -6.60 10.01
CA THR A 99 -9.48 -5.75 10.99
C THR A 99 -9.38 -6.35 12.40
N PRO A 100 -9.21 -5.54 13.47
CA PRO A 100 -9.12 -4.07 13.51
C PRO A 100 -7.69 -3.52 13.38
N TRP A 101 -6.71 -4.38 13.14
CA TRP A 101 -5.35 -3.94 12.80
C TRP A 101 -5.30 -3.54 11.32
N PHE A 102 -4.11 -3.17 10.86
CA PHE A 102 -3.94 -2.55 9.56
C PHE A 102 -2.53 -2.76 9.05
N VAL A 103 -2.36 -2.55 7.76
CA VAL A 103 -1.05 -2.47 7.10
C VAL A 103 -0.92 -1.12 6.41
N THR A 104 0.29 -0.64 6.15
CA THR A 104 0.47 0.60 5.36
C THR A 104 1.64 0.51 4.40
N ALA A 105 1.47 1.11 3.22
CA ALA A 105 2.46 1.06 2.16
C ALA A 105 3.80 1.69 2.58
N ASP A 106 3.77 2.80 3.31
CA ASP A 106 4.96 3.51 3.77
C ASP A 106 5.78 2.71 4.78
N PHE A 107 5.14 1.99 5.71
CA PHE A 107 5.83 1.11 6.65
C PHE A 107 6.43 -0.11 5.94
N ILE A 108 5.72 -0.68 4.96
CA ILE A 108 6.25 -1.77 4.12
C ILE A 108 7.47 -1.29 3.33
N ILE A 109 7.39 -0.13 2.68
CA ILE A 109 8.53 0.46 1.95
C ILE A 109 9.68 0.79 2.91
N ALA A 110 9.39 1.32 4.10
CA ALA A 110 10.39 1.60 5.14
C ALA A 110 11.13 0.31 5.56
N ARG A 111 10.43 -0.82 5.71
CA ARG A 111 11.09 -2.12 5.96
C ARG A 111 12.03 -2.51 4.82
N ALA A 112 11.61 -2.38 3.56
CA ALA A 112 12.47 -2.69 2.42
C ALA A 112 13.71 -1.79 2.34
N LEU A 113 13.53 -0.49 2.63
CA LEU A 113 14.62 0.48 2.73
C LEU A 113 15.58 0.12 3.87
N PHE A 114 15.05 -0.27 5.03
CA PHE A 114 15.84 -0.66 6.19
C PHE A 114 16.68 -1.92 5.94
N GLU A 115 16.10 -2.95 5.31
CA GLU A 115 16.79 -4.23 5.11
C GLU A 115 17.77 -4.21 3.94
N THR A 116 17.41 -3.55 2.83
CA THR A 116 18.16 -3.69 1.57
C THR A 116 18.34 -2.39 0.79
N GLY A 117 17.82 -1.26 1.29
CA GLY A 117 17.72 -0.05 0.48
C GLY A 117 16.72 -0.20 -0.68
N MET A 118 15.71 -1.08 -0.54
CA MET A 118 14.71 -1.40 -1.57
C MET A 118 15.33 -2.10 -2.81
N ALA A 119 16.36 -2.93 -2.60
CA ALA A 119 17.06 -3.67 -3.65
C ALA A 119 16.84 -5.18 -3.52
N VAL A 120 17.02 -5.94 -4.60
CA VAL A 120 17.00 -7.40 -4.52
C VAL A 120 18.34 -7.90 -4.00
N THR A 121 18.42 -8.13 -2.68
CA THR A 121 19.64 -8.58 -2.01
C THR A 121 19.62 -10.09 -1.82
N HIS A 122 20.75 -10.73 -2.11
CA HIS A 122 20.93 -12.15 -1.83
C HIS A 122 21.07 -12.40 -0.32
N PHE A 123 20.35 -13.41 0.16
CA PHE A 123 20.45 -13.88 1.53
C PHE A 123 20.56 -15.40 1.55
N ASP A 124 21.37 -15.93 2.47
CA ASP A 124 21.41 -17.34 2.79
C ASP A 124 20.20 -17.75 3.62
N ALA A 125 19.82 -19.04 3.52
CA ALA A 125 18.79 -19.61 4.37
C ALA A 125 19.13 -19.41 5.87
N PRO A 126 18.13 -19.13 6.73
CA PRO A 126 16.68 -19.24 6.49
C PRO A 126 16.03 -17.98 5.88
N ARG A 127 16.83 -16.98 5.48
CA ARG A 127 16.31 -15.78 4.81
C ARG A 127 16.11 -16.02 3.32
N VAL A 128 15.20 -15.25 2.74
CA VAL A 128 14.84 -15.30 1.33
C VAL A 128 15.49 -14.12 0.62
N THR A 129 16.11 -14.40 -0.54
CA THR A 129 16.64 -13.37 -1.43
C THR A 129 15.52 -12.43 -1.87
N GLY A 130 15.69 -11.12 -1.69
CA GLY A 130 14.63 -10.14 -1.93
C GLY A 130 14.80 -8.84 -1.18
N PRO A 131 13.84 -7.90 -1.30
CA PRO A 131 13.94 -6.57 -0.72
C PRO A 131 13.75 -6.50 0.79
N PHE A 132 13.25 -7.56 1.43
CA PHE A 132 12.82 -7.54 2.82
C PHE A 132 13.65 -8.41 3.77
N GLY A 133 14.60 -9.18 3.24
CA GLY A 133 15.31 -10.20 4.03
C GLY A 133 14.37 -11.14 4.80
N LEU A 134 13.22 -11.47 4.20
CA LEU A 134 12.16 -12.27 4.83
C LEU A 134 12.69 -13.61 5.31
N LEU A 135 12.22 -14.09 6.45
CA LEU A 135 12.42 -15.48 6.88
C LEU A 135 11.46 -16.39 6.10
N GLN A 136 11.89 -17.63 5.82
CA GLN A 136 10.99 -18.66 5.27
C GLN A 136 9.74 -18.87 6.14
N THR A 137 9.85 -18.70 7.45
CA THR A 137 8.72 -18.78 8.39
C THR A 137 7.73 -17.62 8.23
N GLU A 138 8.19 -16.41 7.88
CA GLU A 138 7.30 -15.28 7.58
C GLU A 138 6.53 -15.53 6.28
N TRP A 139 7.20 -16.08 5.27
CA TRP A 139 6.55 -16.49 4.03
C TRP A 139 5.48 -17.55 4.28
N GLU A 140 5.80 -18.57 5.08
CA GLU A 140 4.86 -19.64 5.44
C GLU A 140 3.65 -19.11 6.22
N ALA A 141 3.89 -18.24 7.21
CA ALA A 141 2.82 -17.62 7.98
C ALA A 141 1.82 -16.88 7.08
N PHE A 142 2.30 -16.13 6.09
CA PHE A 142 1.44 -15.50 5.10
C PHE A 142 0.63 -16.52 4.29
N ARG A 143 1.25 -17.54 3.70
CA ARG A 143 0.54 -18.52 2.85
C ARG A 143 -0.55 -19.28 3.60
N THR A 144 -0.33 -19.56 4.88
CA THR A 144 -1.28 -20.28 5.75
C THR A 144 -2.29 -19.38 6.47
N SER A 145 -2.25 -18.08 6.21
CA SER A 145 -3.16 -17.10 6.81
C SER A 145 -4.58 -17.20 6.28
N ALA A 146 -5.51 -16.52 6.95
CA ALA A 146 -6.92 -16.42 6.53
C ALA A 146 -7.16 -15.37 5.43
N LEU A 147 -6.12 -14.71 4.91
CA LEU A 147 -6.24 -13.71 3.86
C LEU A 147 -6.74 -14.30 2.55
N ALA A 148 -7.63 -13.58 1.88
CA ALA A 148 -8.11 -13.96 0.55
C ALA A 148 -6.95 -14.10 -0.45
N GLY A 149 -6.83 -15.27 -1.09
CA GLY A 149 -5.81 -15.57 -2.09
C GLY A 149 -4.42 -15.92 -1.53
N ALA A 150 -4.20 -15.90 -0.21
CA ALA A 150 -2.89 -16.27 0.35
C ALA A 150 -2.52 -17.75 0.12
N ALA A 151 -3.52 -18.64 0.15
CA ALA A 151 -3.34 -20.07 -0.08
C ALA A 151 -3.01 -20.43 -1.54
N ASP A 152 -3.16 -19.49 -2.49
CA ASP A 152 -2.84 -19.72 -3.91
C ASP A 152 -1.32 -19.74 -4.15
N TYR A 153 -0.54 -19.12 -3.26
CA TYR A 153 0.91 -19.05 -3.34
C TYR A 153 1.59 -20.35 -2.90
N GLN A 154 2.67 -20.71 -3.57
CA GLN A 154 3.48 -21.89 -3.31
C GLN A 154 4.70 -21.54 -2.43
N PRO A 155 5.28 -22.52 -1.70
CA PRO A 155 6.50 -22.29 -0.90
C PRO A 155 7.65 -21.66 -1.70
N GLY A 156 7.79 -22.05 -2.98
CA GLY A 156 8.84 -21.56 -3.87
C GLY A 156 8.64 -20.13 -4.38
N ASP A 157 7.42 -19.57 -4.31
CA ASP A 157 7.14 -18.23 -4.85
C ASP A 157 7.79 -17.11 -4.04
N ALA A 158 8.31 -17.43 -2.84
CA ALA A 158 9.05 -16.49 -2.00
C ALA A 158 10.21 -15.81 -2.75
N ILE A 159 10.76 -16.44 -3.80
CA ILE A 159 11.86 -15.89 -4.60
C ILE A 159 11.45 -14.66 -5.42
N PHE A 160 10.16 -14.41 -5.63
CA PHE A 160 9.68 -13.28 -6.43
C PHE A 160 9.59 -12.00 -5.57
N PRO A 161 10.40 -10.96 -5.84
CA PRO A 161 10.45 -9.76 -4.99
C PRO A 161 9.11 -9.06 -4.78
N MET A 162 8.25 -9.08 -5.81
CA MET A 162 6.95 -8.41 -5.80
C MET A 162 5.93 -9.09 -4.88
N VAL A 163 5.95 -10.42 -4.79
CA VAL A 163 4.98 -11.15 -3.96
C VAL A 163 5.38 -11.12 -2.49
N GLN A 164 6.67 -10.90 -2.20
CA GLN A 164 7.17 -10.71 -0.83
C GLN A 164 6.50 -9.54 -0.10
N VAL A 165 5.96 -8.55 -0.83
CA VAL A 165 5.23 -7.41 -0.26
C VAL A 165 4.04 -7.89 0.60
N TYR A 166 3.33 -8.94 0.16
CA TYR A 166 2.21 -9.49 0.93
C TYR A 166 2.66 -10.11 2.26
N ALA A 167 3.77 -10.87 2.26
CA ALA A 167 4.30 -11.45 3.49
C ALA A 167 4.88 -10.39 4.44
N ALA A 168 5.52 -9.36 3.90
CA ALA A 168 6.01 -8.23 4.69
C ALA A 168 4.86 -7.43 5.34
N ALA A 169 3.78 -7.21 4.59
CA ALA A 169 2.56 -6.57 5.09
C ALA A 169 1.85 -7.46 6.13
N TYR A 170 1.73 -8.76 5.87
CA TYR A 170 1.12 -9.69 6.83
C TYR A 170 1.92 -9.73 8.15
N ARG A 171 3.26 -9.69 8.07
CA ARG A 171 4.10 -9.59 9.27
C ARG A 171 3.76 -8.35 10.09
N MET A 172 3.68 -7.17 9.45
CA MET A 172 3.29 -5.92 10.12
C MET A 172 1.95 -6.07 10.85
N HIS A 173 0.95 -6.67 10.20
CA HIS A 173 -0.35 -6.94 10.80
C HIS A 173 -0.22 -7.87 12.03
N THR A 174 0.50 -8.99 11.92
CA THR A 174 0.66 -9.94 13.03
C THR A 174 1.45 -9.38 14.21
N ASP A 175 2.47 -8.55 13.95
CA ASP A 175 3.20 -7.82 15.00
C ASP A 175 2.24 -6.84 15.71
N GLY A 176 1.41 -6.14 14.93
CA GLY A 176 0.40 -5.24 15.47
C GLY A 176 -0.63 -5.93 16.36
N GLU A 177 -1.13 -7.09 15.92
CA GLU A 177 -2.04 -7.94 16.68
C GLU A 177 -1.39 -8.45 17.97
N ALA A 178 -0.18 -9.00 17.89
CA ALA A 178 0.52 -9.55 19.04
C ALA A 178 0.80 -8.47 20.09
N PHE A 179 1.27 -7.29 19.68
CA PHE A 179 1.52 -6.17 20.57
C PHE A 179 0.24 -5.68 21.23
N SER A 180 -0.81 -5.51 20.43
CA SER A 180 -2.12 -5.05 20.88
C SER A 180 -2.70 -5.93 22.00
N LYS A 181 -2.68 -7.26 21.82
CA LYS A 181 -3.15 -8.23 22.81
C LYS A 181 -2.39 -8.17 24.13
N LEU A 182 -1.12 -7.76 24.11
CA LEU A 182 -0.30 -7.61 25.31
C LEU A 182 -0.57 -6.29 26.06
N MET A 183 -0.95 -5.23 25.33
CA MET A 183 -1.18 -3.90 25.89
C MET A 183 -2.57 -3.72 26.49
N ALA A 184 -3.59 -4.30 25.87
CA ALA A 184 -4.96 -4.25 26.36
C ALA A 184 -5.60 -5.64 26.21
N PRO A 185 -5.57 -6.50 27.27
CA PRO A 185 -6.46 -7.65 27.28
C PRO A 185 -7.92 -7.15 27.18
N PRO A 186 -8.82 -7.88 26.50
CA PRO A 186 -10.19 -7.41 26.27
C PRO A 186 -10.83 -6.93 27.58
N MET A 187 -11.30 -5.68 27.61
CA MET A 187 -11.96 -5.11 28.78
C MET A 187 -13.23 -5.92 29.11
N GLN A 188 -13.48 -6.13 30.40
CA GLN A 188 -14.60 -6.92 30.92
C GLN A 188 -15.99 -6.27 30.70
N ASP A 189 -16.08 -5.10 30.07
CA ASP A 189 -17.28 -4.26 30.04
C ASP A 189 -17.97 -4.17 28.66
N GLY A 190 -17.56 -5.00 27.69
CA GLY A 190 -18.22 -5.06 26.38
C GLY A 190 -17.88 -3.90 25.44
N THR A 191 -16.89 -3.07 25.79
CA THR A 191 -16.30 -2.11 24.85
C THR A 191 -15.18 -2.81 24.07
N ASN A 192 -15.38 -3.02 22.77
CA ASN A 192 -14.42 -3.64 21.84
C ASN A 192 -13.20 -2.74 21.55
N GLN A 193 -12.64 -2.04 22.53
CA GLN A 193 -11.48 -1.17 22.33
C GLN A 193 -10.21 -2.02 22.20
N VAL A 194 -9.54 -1.89 21.05
CA VAL A 194 -8.29 -2.61 20.77
C VAL A 194 -7.13 -1.62 20.85
N PHE A 195 -6.11 -1.94 21.65
CA PHE A 195 -4.91 -1.10 21.71
C PHE A 195 -4.25 -1.09 20.34
N VAL A 196 -3.96 0.09 19.78
CA VAL A 196 -3.30 0.14 18.48
C VAL A 196 -1.85 0.63 18.59
N PRO A 197 -0.88 -0.17 18.10
CA PRO A 197 0.52 0.23 18.10
C PRO A 197 0.76 1.42 17.16
N SER A 198 1.69 2.28 17.58
CA SER A 198 2.36 3.24 16.70
C SER A 198 3.32 2.53 15.75
N TYR A 199 3.83 3.26 14.76
CA TYR A 199 4.87 2.70 13.88
C TYR A 199 6.16 2.41 14.65
N LEU A 200 6.44 3.16 15.71
CA LEU A 200 7.61 2.88 16.55
C LEU A 200 7.44 1.56 17.31
N ASP A 201 6.25 1.27 17.82
CA ASP A 201 5.94 -0.03 18.45
C ASP A 201 6.10 -1.18 17.44
N LEU A 202 5.56 -1.01 16.22
CA LEU A 202 5.69 -2.00 15.15
C LEU A 202 7.16 -2.18 14.74
N PHE A 203 7.93 -1.11 14.69
CA PHE A 203 9.34 -1.17 14.39
C PHE A 203 10.14 -1.86 15.50
N HIS A 204 9.79 -1.63 16.78
CA HIS A 204 10.37 -2.38 17.89
C HIS A 204 9.96 -3.85 17.86
N CYS A 205 8.71 -4.19 17.52
CA CYS A 205 8.28 -5.58 17.30
C CYS A 205 9.12 -6.24 16.21
N TYR A 206 9.37 -5.53 15.11
CA TYR A 206 10.19 -6.01 14.01
C TYR A 206 11.66 -6.22 14.39
N LEU A 207 12.24 -5.30 15.17
CA LEU A 207 13.62 -5.40 15.65
C LEU A 207 13.80 -6.45 16.75
N THR A 208 12.71 -6.83 17.44
CA THR A 208 12.71 -7.72 18.61
C THR A 208 11.57 -8.75 18.48
N ASP A 209 10.57 -8.64 19.35
CA ASP A 209 9.30 -9.34 19.35
C ASP A 209 8.26 -8.47 20.09
N ALA A 210 6.98 -8.84 20.03
CA ALA A 210 5.90 -8.05 20.63
C ALA A 210 6.04 -7.86 22.15
N LYS A 211 6.61 -8.84 22.87
CA LYS A 211 6.80 -8.77 24.32
C LYS A 211 7.90 -7.78 24.68
N THR A 212 9.05 -7.90 24.03
CA THR A 212 10.19 -7.01 24.22
C THR A 212 9.84 -5.58 23.81
N ALA A 213 9.11 -5.40 22.71
CA ALA A 213 8.60 -4.10 22.30
C ALA A 213 7.69 -3.48 23.38
N LYS A 214 6.83 -4.27 24.01
CA LYS A 214 6.01 -3.80 25.14
C LYS A 214 6.89 -3.41 26.33
N ASP A 215 7.89 -4.22 26.67
CA ASP A 215 8.79 -3.94 27.79
C ASP A 215 9.62 -2.65 27.54
N ILE A 216 9.99 -2.37 26.28
CA ILE A 216 10.59 -1.09 25.85
C ILE A 216 9.62 0.05 26.13
N ARG A 217 8.37 -0.04 25.66
CA ARG A 217 7.35 0.99 25.83
C ARG A 217 7.05 1.27 27.31
N ASP A 218 6.85 0.22 28.12
CA ASP A 218 6.59 0.33 29.56
C ASP A 218 7.76 0.96 30.32
N SER A 219 8.94 1.00 29.70
CA SER A 219 10.15 1.57 30.26
C SER A 219 10.46 2.98 29.73
N GLU A 220 9.63 3.53 28.83
CA GLU A 220 9.79 4.90 28.29
C GLU A 220 9.81 5.96 29.42
N SER A 221 9.02 5.78 30.47
CA SER A 221 8.95 6.68 31.62
C SER A 221 10.06 6.47 32.66
N LYS A 222 10.90 5.42 32.52
CA LYS A 222 11.93 5.04 33.49
C LYS A 222 13.30 5.62 33.08
N GLN A 223 13.68 6.75 33.68
CA GLN A 223 14.89 7.50 33.29
C GLN A 223 16.18 6.68 33.28
N ASP A 224 16.37 5.78 34.26
CA ASP A 224 17.62 5.03 34.46
C ASP A 224 17.59 3.59 33.92
N ALA A 225 16.49 3.17 33.27
CA ALA A 225 16.40 1.82 32.73
C ALA A 225 17.43 1.62 31.61
N LEU A 226 18.32 0.65 31.75
CA LEU A 226 19.31 0.32 30.72
C LEU A 226 18.69 -0.49 29.59
N VAL A 227 19.04 -0.16 28.35
CA VAL A 227 18.56 -0.88 27.15
C VAL A 227 18.94 -2.36 27.19
N SER A 228 20.12 -2.69 27.69
CA SER A 228 20.59 -4.08 27.81
C SER A 228 19.72 -4.93 28.74
N ALA A 229 19.12 -4.32 29.77
CA ALA A 229 18.24 -5.03 30.70
C ALA A 229 16.84 -5.28 30.12
N VAL A 230 16.37 -4.41 29.21
CA VAL A 230 15.02 -4.47 28.64
C VAL A 230 14.99 -5.21 27.30
N VAL A 231 15.93 -4.90 26.40
CA VAL A 231 16.01 -5.50 25.06
C VAL A 231 16.69 -6.87 25.10
N GLY A 232 17.56 -7.11 26.08
CA GLY A 232 18.21 -8.39 26.32
C GLY A 232 18.97 -8.91 25.10
N ASP A 233 18.74 -10.18 24.77
CA ASP A 233 19.48 -10.92 23.73
C ASP A 233 19.30 -10.33 22.31
N HIS A 234 18.21 -9.59 22.07
CA HIS A 234 17.98 -8.93 20.78
C HIS A 234 18.98 -7.80 20.51
N LEU A 235 19.56 -7.19 21.55
CA LEU A 235 20.39 -5.99 21.40
C LEU A 235 21.64 -6.25 20.54
N ALA A 236 22.24 -7.44 20.64
CA ALA A 236 23.40 -7.80 19.82
C ALA A 236 23.07 -7.82 18.32
N ALA A 237 21.92 -8.40 17.95
CA ALA A 237 21.44 -8.43 16.57
C ALA A 237 21.12 -7.01 16.07
N ILE A 238 20.48 -6.18 16.89
CA ILE A 238 20.19 -4.79 16.52
C ILE A 238 21.49 -4.00 16.28
N LYS A 239 22.48 -4.07 17.18
CA LYS A 239 23.77 -3.37 17.03
C LYS A 239 24.54 -3.77 15.77
N SER A 240 24.34 -4.98 15.27
CA SER A 240 24.98 -5.45 14.03
C SER A 240 24.42 -4.79 12.76
N ARG A 241 23.27 -4.13 12.86
CA ARG A 241 22.67 -3.40 11.74
C ARG A 241 23.45 -2.10 11.51
N PRO A 242 23.77 -1.74 10.25
CA PRO A 242 24.52 -0.51 9.95
C PRO A 242 23.89 0.76 10.53
N GLN A 243 22.55 0.83 10.59
CA GLN A 243 21.79 1.95 11.12
C GLN A 243 21.93 2.13 12.65
N PHE A 244 22.40 1.10 13.35
CA PHE A 244 22.44 1.04 14.82
C PHE A 244 23.83 0.74 15.38
N ASN A 245 24.88 0.90 14.57
CA ASN A 245 26.26 0.62 14.97
C ASN A 245 26.79 1.51 16.12
N THR A 246 26.08 2.59 16.46
CA THR A 246 26.40 3.50 17.56
C THR A 246 25.76 3.12 18.89
N LEU A 247 24.80 2.18 18.91
CA LEU A 247 24.13 1.73 20.13
C LEU A 247 25.12 1.03 21.07
N LYS A 248 24.95 1.25 22.38
CA LYS A 248 25.79 0.66 23.44
C LYS A 248 24.93 0.06 24.53
N ASP A 249 25.46 -0.97 25.20
CA ASP A 249 24.76 -1.68 26.28
C ASP A 249 24.49 -0.79 27.50
N THR A 250 25.27 0.29 27.64
CA THR A 250 25.17 1.30 28.70
C THR A 250 24.17 2.42 28.38
N MET A 251 23.53 2.41 27.20
CA MET A 251 22.50 3.40 26.88
C MET A 251 21.24 3.16 27.70
N THR A 252 20.50 4.23 27.99
CA THR A 252 19.17 4.11 28.59
C THR A 252 18.14 3.69 27.53
N VAL A 253 17.00 3.17 27.98
CA VAL A 253 15.85 2.87 27.11
C VAL A 253 15.41 4.13 26.36
N ALA A 254 15.39 5.30 27.01
CA ALA A 254 15.05 6.56 26.36
C ALA A 254 16.01 6.91 25.21
N GLN A 255 17.32 6.69 25.39
CA GLN A 255 18.31 6.89 24.32
C GLN A 255 18.13 5.91 23.17
N PHE A 256 17.79 4.65 23.47
CA PHE A 256 17.47 3.64 22.46
C PHE A 256 16.20 3.99 21.67
N ILE A 257 15.13 4.43 22.35
CA ILE A 257 13.89 4.90 21.75
C ILE A 257 14.20 6.09 20.82
N ALA A 258 14.96 7.08 21.27
CA ALA A 258 15.33 8.22 20.43
C ALA A 258 16.12 7.81 19.17
N ALA A 259 17.07 6.88 19.30
CA ALA A 259 17.85 6.40 18.16
C ALA A 259 16.99 5.63 17.14
N THR A 260 16.16 4.70 17.61
CA THR A 260 15.24 3.93 16.74
C THR A 260 14.17 4.81 16.12
N GLN A 261 13.67 5.81 16.85
CA GLN A 261 12.74 6.80 16.34
C GLN A 261 13.35 7.64 15.21
N SER A 262 14.60 8.09 15.36
CA SER A 262 15.30 8.85 14.31
C SER A 262 15.44 8.03 13.03
N VAL A 263 15.87 6.76 13.15
CA VAL A 263 16.00 5.87 12.00
C VAL A 263 14.65 5.62 11.32
N LEU A 264 13.61 5.36 12.10
CA LEU A 264 12.27 5.14 11.55
C LEU A 264 11.74 6.39 10.83
N ALA A 265 11.95 7.58 11.38
CA ALA A 265 11.54 8.83 10.75
C ALA A 265 12.22 9.03 9.39
N ASP A 266 13.53 8.82 9.30
CA ASP A 266 14.27 8.92 8.04
C ASP A 266 13.78 7.91 6.98
N LEU A 267 13.47 6.68 7.42
CA LEU A 267 12.92 5.64 6.55
C LEU A 267 11.53 5.99 6.03
N LEU A 268 10.65 6.52 6.89
CA LEU A 268 9.30 6.92 6.51
C LEU A 268 9.31 8.14 5.58
N ASN A 269 10.20 9.10 5.81
CA ASN A 269 10.41 10.24 4.90
C ASN A 269 10.88 9.76 3.53
N THR A 270 11.88 8.86 3.51
CA THR A 270 12.37 8.26 2.27
C THR A 270 11.28 7.45 1.58
N ALA A 271 10.49 6.67 2.33
CA ALA A 271 9.36 5.90 1.80
C ALA A 271 8.31 6.83 1.17
N PHE A 272 7.98 7.93 1.83
CA PHE A 272 7.08 8.95 1.29
C PHE A 272 7.63 9.56 0.00
N ASP A 273 8.92 9.90 -0.06
CA ASP A 273 9.55 10.39 -1.28
C ASP A 273 9.47 9.38 -2.43
N LYS A 274 9.60 8.07 -2.14
CA LYS A 274 9.38 7.02 -3.14
C LYS A 274 7.93 6.98 -3.61
N ILE A 275 6.95 7.07 -2.70
CA ILE A 275 5.53 7.15 -3.06
C ILE A 275 5.27 8.39 -3.92
N ARG A 276 5.75 9.57 -3.52
CA ARG A 276 5.61 10.81 -4.28
C ARG A 276 6.26 10.74 -5.66
N THR A 277 7.38 10.03 -5.79
CA THR A 277 8.08 9.89 -7.07
C THR A 277 7.38 8.92 -8.01
N PHE A 278 6.93 7.78 -7.49
CA PHE A 278 6.50 6.65 -8.33
C PHE A 278 4.99 6.43 -8.38
N ALA A 279 4.28 6.94 -7.38
CA ALA A 279 2.86 6.76 -7.15
C ALA A 279 2.19 8.05 -6.67
N ALA A 280 2.60 9.22 -7.19
CA ALA A 280 2.02 10.53 -6.83
C ALA A 280 0.50 10.58 -7.01
N ASP A 281 -0.02 9.83 -7.98
CA ASP A 281 -1.44 9.67 -8.26
C ASP A 281 -2.22 9.01 -7.12
N GLU A 282 -1.55 8.23 -6.28
CA GLU A 282 -2.11 7.54 -5.12
C GLU A 282 -2.15 8.42 -3.86
N LEU A 283 -1.48 9.58 -3.87
CA LEU A 283 -1.51 10.51 -2.73
C LEU A 283 -2.80 11.35 -2.72
N PRO A 284 -3.40 11.63 -1.55
CA PRO A 284 -4.56 12.52 -1.45
C PRO A 284 -4.27 13.91 -2.03
N ARG A 285 -5.26 14.53 -2.70
CA ARG A 285 -5.18 15.97 -3.00
C ARG A 285 -5.34 16.75 -1.70
N GLN A 286 -4.50 17.76 -1.50
CA GLN A 286 -4.82 18.83 -0.58
C GLN A 286 -5.83 19.77 -1.24
N THR A 287 -7.02 19.87 -0.68
CA THR A 287 -7.89 21.02 -0.94
C THR A 287 -7.83 21.92 0.29
N PRO A 288 -7.14 23.07 0.25
CA PRO A 288 -7.14 24.00 1.37
C PRO A 288 -8.58 24.42 1.70
N GLY A 289 -9.02 24.20 2.94
CA GLY A 289 -10.30 24.71 3.45
C GLY A 289 -11.54 23.82 3.24
N SER A 290 -11.39 22.54 2.85
CA SER A 290 -12.53 21.64 2.61
C SER A 290 -12.88 20.69 3.77
N ALA A 291 -12.51 21.03 5.01
CA ALA A 291 -12.75 20.21 6.20
C ALA A 291 -13.81 20.86 7.11
N PRO A 292 -15.11 20.87 6.75
CA PRO A 292 -16.16 21.50 7.55
C PRO A 292 -16.25 20.93 8.97
N TRP A 293 -15.84 19.68 9.19
CA TRP A 293 -15.76 19.09 10.53
C TRP A 293 -14.66 19.71 11.40
N LEU A 294 -13.55 20.18 10.82
CA LEU A 294 -12.53 20.93 11.56
C LEU A 294 -13.08 22.28 12.03
N ASP A 295 -13.93 22.92 11.23
CA ASP A 295 -14.56 24.19 11.64
C ASP A 295 -15.55 23.99 12.79
N VAL A 296 -16.28 22.87 12.81
CA VAL A 296 -17.09 22.46 13.98
C VAL A 296 -16.20 22.30 15.22
N ALA A 297 -15.06 21.63 15.06
CA ALA A 297 -14.13 21.41 16.17
C ALA A 297 -13.53 22.73 16.70
N ARG A 298 -13.18 23.66 15.80
CA ARG A 298 -12.74 25.03 16.14
C ARG A 298 -13.82 25.81 16.88
N ALA A 299 -15.09 25.66 16.50
CA ALA A 299 -16.20 26.31 17.18
C ALA A 299 -16.36 25.82 18.63
N GLU A 300 -16.25 24.50 18.88
CA GLU A 300 -16.28 23.96 20.26
C GLU A 300 -15.06 24.43 21.09
N MET A 301 -13.88 24.55 20.47
CA MET A 301 -12.69 25.12 21.12
C MET A 301 -12.91 26.60 21.49
N GLN A 302 -13.47 27.40 20.57
CA GLN A 302 -13.79 28.82 20.82
C GLN A 302 -14.87 29.00 21.89
N ALA A 303 -15.81 28.05 22.00
CA ALA A 303 -16.81 28.01 23.05
C ALA A 303 -16.23 27.62 24.43
N GLY A 304 -14.95 27.24 24.51
CA GLY A 304 -14.27 26.91 25.76
C GLY A 304 -14.83 25.66 26.44
N VAL A 305 -15.20 24.63 25.68
CA VAL A 305 -15.76 23.40 26.23
C VAL A 305 -14.73 22.64 27.07
N THR A 306 -15.02 22.49 28.35
CA THR A 306 -14.26 21.68 29.32
C THR A 306 -15.20 20.83 30.18
N GLU A 307 -14.67 19.76 30.76
CA GLU A 307 -15.41 18.90 31.71
C GLU A 307 -15.95 19.69 32.91
N ALA A 308 -15.21 20.72 33.34
CA ALA A 308 -15.62 21.57 34.46
C ALA A 308 -16.75 22.54 34.08
N SER A 309 -16.71 23.10 32.87
CA SER A 309 -17.65 24.15 32.45
C SER A 309 -18.92 23.60 31.81
N GLN A 310 -18.81 22.52 31.05
CA GLN A 310 -19.84 22.08 30.10
C GLN A 310 -19.95 20.53 30.02
N PRO A 311 -20.15 19.82 31.15
CA PRO A 311 -20.20 18.35 31.17
C PRO A 311 -21.37 17.78 30.33
N ASP A 312 -22.54 18.43 30.34
CA ASP A 312 -23.69 17.98 29.54
C ASP A 312 -23.45 18.12 28.04
N ARG A 313 -22.67 19.13 27.62
CA ARG A 313 -22.23 19.28 26.23
C ARG A 313 -21.37 18.10 25.80
N ILE A 314 -20.43 17.69 26.66
CA ILE A 314 -19.55 16.54 26.39
C ILE A 314 -20.36 15.25 26.29
N LYS A 315 -21.28 15.01 27.23
CA LYS A 315 -22.19 13.83 27.19
C LYS A 315 -23.00 13.79 25.88
N SER A 316 -23.38 14.95 25.34
CA SER A 316 -24.14 15.03 24.08
C SER A 316 -23.37 14.52 22.85
N TYR A 317 -22.03 14.55 22.86
CA TYR A 317 -21.23 14.06 21.72
C TYR A 317 -21.40 12.57 21.48
N PHE A 318 -21.69 11.79 22.51
CA PHE A 318 -21.88 10.34 22.38
C PHE A 318 -23.10 9.95 21.52
N ALA A 319 -24.08 10.85 21.33
CA ALA A 319 -25.19 10.66 20.40
C ALA A 319 -24.75 10.58 18.92
N ALA A 320 -23.51 10.98 18.62
CA ALA A 320 -22.92 10.80 17.30
C ALA A 320 -22.28 9.41 17.09
N THR A 321 -22.19 8.60 18.15
CA THR A 321 -21.57 7.26 18.14
C THR A 321 -22.62 6.16 18.32
N ASP A 322 -22.20 4.92 18.11
CA ASP A 322 -22.95 3.69 18.45
C ASP A 322 -22.78 3.26 19.92
N PHE A 323 -22.05 4.03 20.73
CA PHE A 323 -21.86 3.78 22.17
C PHE A 323 -23.13 4.05 22.98
N GLY A 324 -23.97 4.99 22.53
CA GLY A 324 -25.19 5.39 23.22
C GLY A 324 -24.99 6.49 24.28
N PRO A 325 -26.05 6.90 25.00
CA PRO A 325 -25.97 7.94 26.03
C PRO A 325 -25.12 7.49 27.21
N VAL A 326 -24.32 8.41 27.77
CA VAL A 326 -23.37 8.14 28.86
C VAL A 326 -23.78 8.81 30.18
N GLY A 327 -23.52 8.13 31.28
CA GLY A 327 -23.73 8.62 32.65
C GLY A 327 -22.45 9.20 33.27
N ASP A 328 -22.36 9.15 34.60
CA ASP A 328 -21.16 9.50 35.36
C ASP A 328 -20.45 8.24 35.89
N PRO A 329 -19.11 8.17 35.85
CA PRO A 329 -18.20 9.15 35.23
C PRO A 329 -18.28 9.10 33.69
N THR A 330 -18.03 10.24 33.05
CA THR A 330 -17.97 10.31 31.58
C THR A 330 -16.72 9.56 31.10
N PRO A 331 -16.85 8.59 30.18
CA PRO A 331 -15.69 7.87 29.65
C PRO A 331 -14.85 8.77 28.75
N ALA A 332 -13.67 8.30 28.33
CA ALA A 332 -12.83 9.03 27.39
C ALA A 332 -13.62 9.42 26.13
N TRP A 333 -13.65 10.71 25.80
CA TRP A 333 -14.63 11.29 24.87
C TRP A 333 -14.02 11.89 23.59
N CYS A 334 -12.72 11.67 23.34
CA CYS A 334 -12.05 12.13 22.12
C CYS A 334 -12.70 11.58 20.83
N GLY A 335 -13.00 10.27 20.80
CA GLY A 335 -13.69 9.63 19.67
C GLY A 335 -15.13 10.13 19.49
N ALA A 336 -15.87 10.28 20.59
CA ALA A 336 -17.22 10.85 20.57
C ALA A 336 -17.23 12.29 20.04
N PHE A 337 -16.27 13.13 20.45
CA PHE A 337 -16.10 14.47 19.93
C PHE A 337 -15.79 14.49 18.42
N ALA A 338 -14.86 13.64 17.96
CA ALA A 338 -14.57 13.50 16.54
C ALA A 338 -15.83 13.07 15.76
N ALA A 339 -16.62 12.14 16.32
CA ALA A 339 -17.84 11.64 15.71
C ALA A 339 -18.88 12.75 15.58
N PHE A 340 -19.02 13.57 16.61
CA PHE A 340 -19.88 14.75 16.61
C PHE A 340 -19.48 15.72 15.49
N CYS A 341 -18.20 16.09 15.40
CA CYS A 341 -17.70 17.01 14.39
C CYS A 341 -17.96 16.51 12.96
N VAL A 342 -17.67 15.23 12.70
CA VAL A 342 -17.86 14.58 11.39
C VAL A 342 -19.34 14.46 11.03
N LYS A 343 -20.20 14.09 11.99
CA LYS A 343 -21.65 13.97 11.76
C LYS A 343 -22.30 15.32 11.49
N GLN A 344 -21.85 16.37 12.19
CA GLN A 344 -22.30 17.75 11.95
C GLN A 344 -21.90 18.26 10.56
N ALA A 345 -20.79 17.75 10.01
CA ALA A 345 -20.36 18.00 8.64
C ALA A 345 -21.07 17.14 7.58
N GLY A 346 -22.09 16.35 7.96
CA GLY A 346 -22.85 15.50 7.04
C GLY A 346 -22.15 14.20 6.62
N LEU A 347 -21.05 13.84 7.29
CA LEU A 347 -20.28 12.62 7.03
C LEU A 347 -20.64 11.52 8.03
N THR A 348 -20.32 10.28 7.69
CA THR A 348 -20.54 9.12 8.55
C THR A 348 -19.27 8.80 9.37
N PRO A 349 -19.34 8.80 10.72
CA PRO A 349 -18.26 8.28 11.57
C PRO A 349 -18.03 6.78 11.33
N PRO A 350 -16.85 6.23 11.69
CA PRO A 350 -16.64 4.79 11.62
C PRO A 350 -17.55 4.04 12.61
N LYS A 351 -17.74 2.74 12.42
CA LYS A 351 -18.37 1.90 13.45
C LYS A 351 -17.47 1.87 14.69
N GLY A 352 -18.04 1.93 15.90
CA GLY A 352 -17.26 2.01 17.14
C GLY A 352 -16.65 3.40 17.43
N ALA A 353 -17.12 4.47 16.78
CA ALA A 353 -16.48 5.80 16.78
C ALA A 353 -16.21 6.43 18.16
N GLY A 354 -16.80 5.93 19.24
CA GLY A 354 -16.45 6.33 20.61
C GLY A 354 -14.98 6.03 20.96
N ALA A 355 -14.40 5.02 20.31
CA ALA A 355 -13.02 4.60 20.50
C ALA A 355 -12.08 5.20 19.44
N ALA A 356 -10.91 5.66 19.85
CA ALA A 356 -9.94 6.32 18.97
C ALA A 356 -9.39 5.39 17.86
N ASP A 357 -9.32 4.08 18.13
CA ASP A 357 -8.86 3.05 17.21
C ASP A 357 -9.74 2.94 15.95
N SER A 358 -11.05 3.03 16.12
CA SER A 358 -12.04 2.88 15.06
C SER A 358 -11.85 3.92 13.95
N TRP A 359 -11.27 5.07 14.29
CA TRP A 359 -10.97 6.17 13.37
C TRP A 359 -9.88 5.86 12.35
N LYS A 360 -9.12 4.78 12.49
CA LYS A 360 -8.19 4.31 11.44
C LYS A 360 -8.90 3.83 10.19
N SER A 361 -10.12 3.32 10.35
CA SER A 361 -10.98 2.89 9.23
C SER A 361 -11.80 4.04 8.64
N TRP A 362 -11.75 5.22 9.26
CA TRP A 362 -12.52 6.37 8.79
C TRP A 362 -11.92 6.97 7.52
N GLY A 363 -12.80 7.49 6.66
CA GLY A 363 -12.41 8.08 5.38
C GLY A 363 -11.93 7.05 4.36
N THR A 364 -11.79 7.51 3.11
CA THR A 364 -11.39 6.67 1.97
C THR A 364 -9.89 6.72 1.69
N ILE A 365 -9.16 7.65 2.30
CA ILE A 365 -7.74 7.86 2.00
C ILE A 365 -6.88 7.76 3.27
N SER A 366 -5.80 6.98 3.16
CA SER A 366 -4.70 6.93 4.12
C SER A 366 -3.60 7.91 3.70
N ILE A 367 -3.10 8.73 4.63
CA ILE A 367 -1.95 9.61 4.37
C ILE A 367 -0.71 8.97 4.99
N PRO A 368 0.38 8.76 4.22
CA PRO A 368 1.65 8.28 4.75
C PRO A 368 2.17 9.16 5.89
N LEU A 369 2.76 8.56 6.93
CA LEU A 369 3.22 9.32 8.11
C LEU A 369 4.39 10.26 7.81
N GLY A 370 5.20 9.95 6.79
CA GLY A 370 6.26 10.83 6.28
C GLY A 370 5.75 11.99 5.43
N SER A 371 4.43 12.13 5.23
CA SER A 371 3.87 13.24 4.47
C SER A 371 4.03 14.54 5.24
N HIS A 372 4.73 15.52 4.64
CA HIS A 372 4.73 16.90 5.11
C HIS A 372 3.55 17.72 4.56
N ASP A 373 2.72 17.09 3.73
CA ASP A 373 1.55 17.67 3.10
C ASP A 373 0.28 17.04 3.67
N ILE A 374 0.11 17.06 5.00
CA ILE A 374 -1.14 16.65 5.65
C ILE A 374 -2.19 17.77 5.49
N PRO A 375 -3.40 17.50 4.94
CA PRO A 375 -4.44 18.52 4.84
C PRO A 375 -5.01 18.84 6.23
N ALA A 376 -5.22 20.13 6.49
CA ALA A 376 -5.94 20.57 7.68
C ALA A 376 -7.31 19.89 7.76
N GLY A 377 -7.58 19.26 8.90
CA GLY A 377 -8.78 18.46 9.14
C GLY A 377 -8.58 16.97 8.97
N ALA A 378 -7.45 16.50 8.45
CA ALA A 378 -7.14 15.08 8.47
C ALA A 378 -7.28 14.52 9.89
N VAL A 379 -7.94 13.38 10.01
CA VAL A 379 -8.05 12.66 11.27
C VAL A 379 -6.68 12.07 11.60
N VAL A 380 -6.15 12.44 12.76
CA VAL A 380 -4.91 11.89 13.31
C VAL A 380 -5.29 10.94 14.43
N VAL A 381 -4.93 9.68 14.28
CA VAL A 381 -5.05 8.67 15.33
C VAL A 381 -3.69 8.50 15.98
N LEU A 382 -3.61 8.72 17.28
CA LEU A 382 -2.41 8.59 18.08
C LEU A 382 -2.49 7.33 18.95
N THR A 383 -1.34 6.70 19.17
CA THR A 383 -1.23 5.67 20.20
C THR A 383 -1.30 6.31 21.61
N ALA A 384 -1.67 5.53 22.63
CA ALA A 384 -1.72 6.01 24.01
C ALA A 384 -0.34 6.47 24.50
N SER A 385 -0.26 7.39 25.46
CA SER A 385 1.04 7.66 26.09
C SER A 385 1.43 6.52 27.03
N ALA A 386 2.72 6.18 27.10
CA ALA A 386 3.21 5.19 28.05
C ALA A 386 2.82 5.57 29.49
N GLY A 387 2.40 4.58 30.28
CA GLY A 387 1.97 4.77 31.67
C GLY A 387 0.59 5.44 31.84
N THR A 388 -0.22 5.51 30.78
CA THR A 388 -1.62 5.97 30.88
C THR A 388 -2.59 4.81 30.67
N ASP A 389 -3.77 4.87 31.31
CA ASP A 389 -4.87 3.92 31.10
C ASP A 389 -5.62 4.16 29.78
N ALA A 390 -5.19 5.15 28.98
CA ALA A 390 -5.76 5.42 27.67
C ALA A 390 -5.35 4.32 26.68
N VAL A 391 -6.23 3.99 25.73
CA VAL A 391 -5.95 3.03 24.65
C VAL A 391 -5.55 3.71 23.33
N GLY A 392 -5.62 5.04 23.27
CA GLY A 392 -5.31 5.87 22.10
C GLY A 392 -5.86 7.30 22.23
N HIS A 393 -5.63 8.12 21.21
CA HIS A 393 -6.24 9.44 21.08
C HIS A 393 -6.59 9.74 19.62
N VAL A 394 -7.60 10.57 19.39
CA VAL A 394 -7.99 10.99 18.04
C VAL A 394 -8.35 12.47 18.02
N GLY A 395 -7.92 13.15 16.96
CA GLY A 395 -8.26 14.53 16.71
C GLY A 395 -8.02 14.90 15.25
N PHE A 396 -8.04 16.21 14.98
CA PHE A 396 -7.87 16.74 13.64
C PHE A 396 -6.54 17.49 13.52
N PHE A 397 -5.75 17.12 12.51
CA PHE A 397 -4.55 17.84 12.13
C PHE A 397 -4.89 19.30 11.79
N THR A 398 -4.14 20.25 12.33
CA THR A 398 -4.30 21.66 11.99
C THR A 398 -3.11 22.20 11.20
N ARG A 399 -1.89 21.86 11.61
CA ARG A 399 -0.62 22.29 11.01
C ARG A 399 0.54 21.48 11.59
N PHE A 400 1.72 21.60 10.98
CA PHE A 400 2.97 21.21 11.63
C PHE A 400 3.43 22.28 12.63
N SER A 401 4.26 21.90 13.60
CA SER A 401 5.07 22.83 14.38
C SER A 401 5.99 23.64 13.46
N ASP A 402 6.50 24.78 13.94
CA ASP A 402 7.42 25.61 13.16
C ASP A 402 8.72 24.86 12.80
N ALA A 403 9.11 23.88 13.62
CA ALA A 403 10.26 23.01 13.37
C ALA A 403 9.93 21.82 12.44
N GLY A 404 8.66 21.54 12.15
CA GLY A 404 8.22 20.45 11.26
C GLY A 404 8.28 19.04 11.86
N ASP A 405 8.62 18.91 13.14
CA ASP A 405 8.85 17.64 13.84
C ASP A 405 7.63 17.14 14.65
N GLN A 406 6.63 18.01 14.80
CA GLN A 406 5.40 17.72 15.53
C GLN A 406 4.18 18.11 14.70
N VAL A 407 3.10 17.37 14.87
CA VAL A 407 1.78 17.72 14.36
C VAL A 407 0.97 18.42 15.45
N MET A 408 0.31 19.51 15.10
CA MET A 408 -0.68 20.17 15.94
C MET A 408 -2.02 19.48 15.73
N VAL A 409 -2.63 19.00 16.81
CA VAL A 409 -3.88 18.24 16.77
C VAL A 409 -4.91 18.93 17.64
N LEU A 410 -6.05 19.28 17.04
CA LEU A 410 -7.24 19.78 17.73
C LEU A 410 -8.15 18.59 18.08
N ALA A 411 -8.39 18.38 19.37
CA ALA A 411 -9.14 17.23 19.87
C ALA A 411 -9.97 17.55 21.12
N GLY A 412 -10.93 16.67 21.40
CA GLY A 412 -11.65 16.61 22.67
C GLY A 412 -10.96 15.68 23.66
N ASN A 413 -11.29 15.79 24.94
CA ASN A 413 -10.64 15.09 26.06
C ASN A 413 -9.14 15.35 26.16
N GLN A 414 -8.67 16.47 25.61
CA GLN A 414 -7.29 16.90 25.71
C GLN A 414 -7.21 17.86 26.89
N THR A 415 -6.42 17.53 27.92
CA THR A 415 -6.41 18.27 29.20
C THR A 415 -7.83 18.57 29.73
N ASN A 416 -8.73 17.57 29.69
CA ASN A 416 -10.14 17.65 30.12
C ASN A 416 -10.99 18.70 29.36
N GLY A 417 -10.64 19.00 28.10
CA GLY A 417 -11.39 19.94 27.26
C GLY A 417 -11.16 19.77 25.77
N VAL A 418 -11.68 20.73 25.00
CA VAL A 418 -11.44 20.84 23.56
C VAL A 418 -10.33 21.87 23.33
N ASN A 419 -9.18 21.44 22.81
CA ASN A 419 -8.04 22.33 22.53
C ASN A 419 -7.08 21.74 21.47
N GLU A 420 -6.05 22.50 21.13
CA GLU A 420 -4.95 22.12 20.24
C GLU A 420 -3.68 21.81 21.04
N ALA A 421 -3.00 20.69 20.75
CA ALA A 421 -1.74 20.31 21.37
C ALA A 421 -0.76 19.69 20.36
N PRO A 422 0.56 19.81 20.60
CA PRO A 422 1.57 19.21 19.76
C PRO A 422 1.78 17.71 20.07
N TYR A 423 1.98 16.91 19.02
CA TYR A 423 2.36 15.51 19.13
C TYR A 423 3.50 15.17 18.17
N ALA A 424 4.47 14.38 18.64
CA ALA A 424 5.55 13.91 17.78
C ALA A 424 5.01 12.96 16.69
N VAL A 425 5.45 13.13 15.44
CA VAL A 425 5.04 12.29 14.29
C VAL A 425 5.11 10.78 14.58
N PRO A 426 6.13 10.25 15.29
CA PRO A 426 6.22 8.81 15.56
C PRO A 426 5.14 8.25 16.51
N ARG A 427 4.40 9.11 17.22
CA ARG A 427 3.24 8.71 18.04
C ARG A 427 1.99 8.50 17.20
N ILE A 428 2.01 8.95 15.94
CA ILE A 428 0.91 8.78 15.02
C ILE A 428 0.82 7.31 14.61
N ALA A 429 -0.39 6.79 14.72
CA ALA A 429 -0.72 5.42 14.41
C ALA A 429 -1.53 5.32 13.09
N ALA A 430 -2.17 6.41 12.66
CA ALA A 430 -2.73 6.58 11.31
C ALA A 430 -3.05 8.05 11.05
N ILE A 431 -3.02 8.46 9.78
CA ILE A 431 -3.58 9.73 9.31
C ILE A 431 -4.61 9.40 8.24
N ARG A 432 -5.84 9.86 8.44
CA ARG A 432 -6.98 9.55 7.58
C ARG A 432 -7.64 10.80 7.07
N THR A 433 -8.10 10.76 5.83
CA THR A 433 -8.98 11.79 5.28
C THR A 433 -10.05 11.15 4.42
N VAL A 434 -11.15 11.86 4.24
CA VAL A 434 -12.05 11.59 3.14
C VAL A 434 -11.42 12.10 1.86
N GLU A 435 -11.67 11.42 0.75
CA GLU A 435 -11.61 12.09 -0.54
C GLU A 435 -12.63 13.20 -0.48
N THR A 436 -12.16 14.44 -0.34
CA THR A 436 -12.99 15.55 -0.81
C THR A 436 -13.15 15.25 -2.28
N LEU A 437 -14.36 14.82 -2.67
CA LEU A 437 -14.78 14.85 -4.06
C LEU A 437 -14.40 16.24 -4.51
N ILE A 438 -13.26 16.36 -5.19
CA ILE A 438 -12.94 17.58 -5.88
C ILE A 438 -14.18 17.76 -6.75
N PRO A 439 -14.83 18.93 -6.78
CA PRO A 439 -15.61 19.27 -7.95
C PRO A 439 -14.63 19.12 -9.10
N ILE A 440 -14.65 17.96 -9.77
CA ILE A 440 -13.61 17.64 -10.73
C ILE A 440 -13.88 18.60 -11.86
N ASP A 441 -13.07 19.65 -11.99
CA ASP A 441 -13.18 20.62 -13.08
C ASP A 441 -13.07 19.95 -14.47
N ALA A 442 -12.77 18.65 -14.54
CA ALA A 442 -12.88 17.85 -15.77
C ALA A 442 -14.32 17.64 -16.24
N ALA A 443 -15.33 17.68 -15.35
CA ALA A 443 -16.74 17.57 -15.73
C ALA A 443 -17.19 18.69 -16.68
N ASN A 444 -16.46 19.82 -16.68
CA ASN A 444 -16.68 20.94 -17.59
C ASN A 444 -15.65 21.01 -18.74
N ARG A 445 -14.59 20.17 -18.73
CA ARG A 445 -13.56 20.15 -19.78
C ARG A 445 -13.94 19.23 -20.95
N TYR A 446 -14.61 18.12 -20.67
CA TYR A 446 -15.00 17.15 -21.68
C TYR A 446 -16.49 16.82 -21.59
N ASP A 447 -17.21 16.90 -22.72
CA ASP A 447 -18.66 16.62 -22.76
C ASP A 447 -18.93 15.11 -22.77
N MET A 448 -18.81 14.49 -21.60
CA MET A 448 -19.11 13.07 -21.40
C MET A 448 -20.59 12.75 -21.68
N THR A 449 -21.49 13.73 -21.56
CA THR A 449 -22.91 13.53 -21.88
C THR A 449 -23.09 13.38 -23.39
N ALA A 450 -22.46 14.24 -24.19
CA ALA A 450 -22.44 14.12 -25.65
C ALA A 450 -21.77 12.83 -26.13
N ALA A 451 -20.77 12.34 -25.38
CA ALA A 451 -20.13 11.04 -25.61
C ALA A 451 -20.98 9.82 -25.18
N GLY A 452 -22.19 10.03 -24.66
CA GLY A 452 -23.14 8.96 -24.32
C GLY A 452 -22.95 8.34 -22.92
N VAL A 453 -22.17 8.97 -22.04
CA VAL A 453 -21.91 8.48 -20.68
C VAL A 453 -23.07 8.84 -19.75
N LYS A 454 -23.58 7.85 -19.01
CA LYS A 454 -24.59 8.07 -17.97
C LYS A 454 -24.03 8.93 -16.84
N LYS A 455 -24.85 9.83 -16.29
CA LYS A 455 -24.46 10.76 -15.22
C LYS A 455 -23.77 10.08 -14.03
N ASP A 456 -24.26 8.91 -13.61
CA ASP A 456 -23.70 8.16 -12.48
C ASP A 456 -22.26 7.67 -12.70
N PHE A 457 -21.82 7.58 -13.96
CA PHE A 457 -20.49 7.09 -14.35
C PHE A 457 -19.53 8.19 -14.80
N GLN A 458 -19.99 9.43 -14.97
CA GLN A 458 -19.14 10.55 -15.37
C GLN A 458 -18.00 10.79 -14.36
N LYS A 459 -18.25 10.56 -13.06
CA LYS A 459 -17.23 10.60 -12.01
C LYS A 459 -16.01 9.72 -12.28
N TYR A 460 -16.16 8.62 -13.03
CA TYR A 460 -15.04 7.74 -13.37
C TYR A 460 -14.25 8.25 -14.58
N GLY A 461 -14.88 9.00 -15.48
CA GLY A 461 -14.18 9.74 -16.53
C GLY A 461 -13.33 10.86 -15.93
N ASP A 462 -13.92 11.59 -15.00
CA ASP A 462 -13.21 12.58 -14.21
C ASP A 462 -12.02 11.98 -13.43
N LEU A 463 -12.22 10.79 -12.84
CA LEU A 463 -11.16 10.02 -12.18
C LEU A 463 -10.03 9.63 -13.15
N ILE A 464 -10.34 9.17 -14.37
CA ILE A 464 -9.35 8.87 -15.41
C ILE A 464 -8.53 10.11 -15.74
N VAL A 465 -9.19 11.25 -15.99
CA VAL A 465 -8.50 12.50 -16.31
C VAL A 465 -7.55 12.88 -15.20
N ASP A 466 -8.02 12.86 -13.96
CA ASP A 466 -7.22 13.18 -12.79
C ASP A 466 -5.98 12.28 -12.68
N ARG A 467 -6.16 10.96 -12.68
CA ARG A 467 -5.05 10.01 -12.52
C ARG A 467 -4.06 10.10 -13.67
N PHE A 468 -4.51 10.28 -14.92
CA PHE A 468 -3.61 10.47 -16.06
C PHE A 468 -2.81 11.78 -15.94
N GLN A 469 -3.43 12.89 -15.54
CA GLN A 469 -2.73 14.16 -15.32
C GLN A 469 -1.67 14.01 -14.23
N ARG A 470 -2.01 13.39 -13.10
CA ARG A 470 -1.06 13.10 -12.00
C ARG A 470 0.07 12.19 -12.44
N ALA A 471 -0.18 11.30 -13.39
CA ALA A 471 0.82 10.43 -13.97
C ALA A 471 1.70 11.11 -15.04
N GLY A 472 1.52 12.41 -15.29
CA GLY A 472 2.32 13.22 -16.22
C GLY A 472 1.71 13.38 -17.62
N PHE A 473 0.53 12.81 -17.87
CA PHE A 473 -0.19 12.94 -19.14
C PHE A 473 -1.09 14.18 -19.12
N THR A 474 -0.51 15.35 -19.32
CA THR A 474 -1.24 16.62 -19.17
C THR A 474 -1.81 17.17 -20.48
N LYS A 475 -1.48 16.57 -21.63
CA LYS A 475 -1.93 17.06 -22.94
C LYS A 475 -3.33 16.55 -23.28
N ASP A 476 -4.18 17.40 -23.86
CA ASP A 476 -5.58 17.05 -24.16
C ASP A 476 -5.71 15.81 -25.02
N GLN A 477 -4.87 15.64 -26.04
CA GLN A 477 -4.90 14.45 -26.88
C GLN A 477 -4.69 13.15 -26.09
N GLN A 478 -3.89 13.18 -25.01
CA GLN A 478 -3.62 12.00 -24.18
C GLN A 478 -4.83 11.69 -23.29
N LEU A 479 -5.40 12.72 -22.67
CA LEU A 479 -6.56 12.63 -21.79
C LEU A 479 -7.81 12.19 -22.56
N VAL A 480 -8.07 12.80 -23.71
CA VAL A 480 -9.17 12.42 -24.61
C VAL A 480 -9.00 11.00 -25.12
N ALA A 481 -7.78 10.57 -25.47
CA ALA A 481 -7.54 9.20 -25.89
C ALA A 481 -7.81 8.19 -24.78
N ALA A 482 -7.39 8.45 -23.54
CA ALA A 482 -7.68 7.59 -22.41
C ALA A 482 -9.19 7.51 -22.12
N LEU A 483 -9.86 8.66 -22.06
CA LEU A 483 -11.31 8.75 -21.87
C LEU A 483 -12.09 8.03 -22.97
N ALA A 484 -11.78 8.30 -24.24
CA ALA A 484 -12.49 7.70 -25.36
C ALA A 484 -12.37 6.18 -25.36
N ASN A 485 -11.22 5.65 -24.92
CA ASN A 485 -11.01 4.23 -24.73
C ASN A 485 -11.88 3.66 -23.62
N ALA A 486 -11.80 4.18 -22.40
CA ALA A 486 -12.61 3.68 -21.29
C ALA A 486 -14.12 3.78 -21.56
N ILE A 487 -14.58 4.90 -22.15
CA ILE A 487 -15.99 5.09 -22.52
C ILE A 487 -16.44 4.01 -23.48
N GLY A 488 -15.65 3.72 -24.50
CA GLY A 488 -16.10 2.75 -25.48
C GLY A 488 -15.74 1.30 -25.15
N GLU A 489 -15.00 1.04 -24.07
CA GLU A 489 -14.79 -0.29 -23.49
C GLU A 489 -15.94 -0.66 -22.56
N SER A 490 -16.32 0.24 -21.64
CA SER A 490 -17.27 -0.08 -20.58
C SER A 490 -18.40 0.93 -20.38
N GLY A 491 -18.45 2.01 -21.16
CA GLY A 491 -19.34 3.14 -20.88
C GLY A 491 -18.98 3.88 -19.59
N LEU A 492 -17.73 3.73 -19.12
CA LEU A 492 -17.26 4.11 -17.78
C LEU A 492 -17.92 3.37 -16.61
N ASP A 493 -18.56 2.24 -16.86
CA ASP A 493 -19.06 1.38 -15.78
C ASP A 493 -17.96 0.40 -15.35
N PRO A 494 -17.44 0.48 -14.10
CA PRO A 494 -16.37 -0.38 -13.63
C PRO A 494 -16.85 -1.81 -13.31
N SER A 495 -18.15 -2.05 -13.24
CA SER A 495 -18.70 -3.37 -12.91
C SER A 495 -18.78 -4.32 -14.11
N ILE A 496 -18.60 -3.79 -15.33
CA ILE A 496 -18.77 -4.51 -16.60
C ILE A 496 -17.70 -5.59 -16.79
N LYS A 497 -18.18 -6.77 -17.23
CA LYS A 497 -17.39 -7.87 -17.79
C LYS A 497 -17.63 -7.93 -19.29
N ALA A 498 -16.59 -8.20 -20.08
CA ALA A 498 -16.72 -8.51 -21.49
C ALA A 498 -17.66 -9.71 -21.73
N GLY A 499 -18.39 -9.66 -22.84
CA GLY A 499 -19.35 -10.69 -23.20
C GLY A 499 -18.69 -12.04 -23.53
N GLY A 500 -19.45 -13.13 -23.34
CA GLY A 500 -19.00 -14.48 -23.70
C GLY A 500 -17.99 -15.06 -22.71
N SER A 501 -16.98 -15.76 -23.23
CA SER A 501 -15.94 -16.45 -22.46
C SER A 501 -14.71 -15.58 -22.13
N GLU A 502 -14.74 -14.31 -22.52
CA GLU A 502 -13.64 -13.38 -22.29
C GLU A 502 -13.58 -12.96 -20.82
N GLU A 503 -12.38 -12.97 -20.23
CA GLU A 503 -12.15 -12.66 -18.82
C GLU A 503 -11.56 -11.26 -18.67
N SER A 504 -12.25 -10.27 -19.24
CA SER A 504 -11.89 -8.85 -19.23
C SER A 504 -12.86 -8.05 -18.36
N TYR A 505 -12.34 -7.15 -17.53
CA TYR A 505 -13.09 -6.46 -16.48
C TYR A 505 -12.70 -4.98 -16.33
N GLY A 506 -13.65 -4.17 -15.85
CA GLY A 506 -13.40 -2.79 -15.43
C GLY A 506 -13.45 -1.77 -16.55
N LEU A 507 -13.01 -0.54 -16.23
CA LEU A 507 -13.11 0.63 -17.10
C LEU A 507 -12.46 0.45 -18.48
N PHE A 508 -11.33 -0.27 -18.53
CA PHE A 508 -10.54 -0.50 -19.74
C PHE A 508 -10.51 -1.98 -20.16
N GLN A 509 -11.40 -2.81 -19.60
CA GLN A 509 -11.54 -4.23 -19.96
C GLN A 509 -10.20 -4.99 -19.92
N CYS A 510 -9.47 -4.86 -18.81
CA CYS A 510 -8.18 -5.53 -18.62
C CYS A 510 -8.37 -7.06 -18.55
N ASN A 511 -7.76 -7.80 -19.47
CA ASN A 511 -7.93 -9.25 -19.60
C ASN A 511 -7.04 -10.06 -18.64
N ARG A 512 -7.61 -10.97 -17.85
CA ARG A 512 -6.89 -11.81 -16.86
C ARG A 512 -6.06 -12.94 -17.44
N LYS A 513 -6.35 -13.38 -18.67
CA LYS A 513 -5.73 -14.57 -19.27
C LYS A 513 -4.63 -14.22 -20.26
N ALA A 514 -4.80 -13.14 -21.03
CA ALA A 514 -3.96 -12.81 -22.17
C ALA A 514 -3.72 -11.31 -22.33
N GLY A 515 -3.86 -10.51 -21.26
CA GLY A 515 -3.69 -9.06 -21.33
C GLY A 515 -3.22 -8.43 -20.02
N LEU A 516 -3.55 -7.16 -19.85
CA LEU A 516 -3.05 -6.33 -18.76
C LEU A 516 -3.60 -6.71 -17.37
N GLY A 517 -4.59 -7.59 -17.30
CA GLY A 517 -5.18 -8.08 -16.05
C GLY A 517 -4.52 -9.35 -15.50
N ILE A 518 -3.47 -9.89 -16.14
CA ILE A 518 -2.75 -11.07 -15.62
C ILE A 518 -2.19 -10.74 -14.22
N GLY A 519 -2.45 -11.64 -13.26
CA GLY A 519 -2.01 -11.49 -11.87
C GLY A 519 -2.97 -10.72 -10.95
N TYR A 520 -4.11 -10.23 -11.46
CA TYR A 520 -5.12 -9.53 -10.67
C TYR A 520 -6.40 -10.36 -10.46
N THR A 521 -7.08 -10.17 -9.33
CA THR A 521 -8.40 -10.73 -9.05
C THR A 521 -9.50 -9.98 -9.81
N ILE A 522 -10.72 -10.54 -9.85
CA ILE A 522 -11.86 -9.88 -10.51
C ILE A 522 -12.21 -8.58 -9.78
N GLU A 523 -12.22 -8.63 -8.46
CA GLU A 523 -12.53 -7.51 -7.57
C GLU A 523 -11.53 -6.38 -7.78
N GLN A 524 -10.24 -6.69 -7.86
CA GLN A 524 -9.19 -5.72 -8.17
C GLN A 524 -9.36 -5.11 -9.57
N LEU A 525 -9.77 -5.87 -10.58
CA LEU A 525 -9.96 -5.31 -11.92
C LEU A 525 -11.25 -4.48 -12.06
N LYS A 526 -12.25 -4.73 -11.21
CA LYS A 526 -13.46 -3.91 -11.09
C LYS A 526 -13.25 -2.66 -10.24
N ASP A 527 -12.15 -2.56 -9.49
CA ASP A 527 -11.76 -1.35 -8.81
C ASP A 527 -11.27 -0.30 -9.84
N PRO A 528 -11.93 0.87 -9.97
CA PRO A 528 -11.58 1.90 -10.94
C PRO A 528 -10.12 2.34 -10.84
N GLU A 529 -9.61 2.50 -9.62
CA GLU A 529 -8.24 2.97 -9.35
C GLU A 529 -7.20 1.99 -9.89
N THR A 530 -7.36 0.72 -9.51
CA THR A 530 -6.49 -0.36 -9.97
C THR A 530 -6.52 -0.48 -11.49
N ASN A 531 -7.72 -0.40 -12.10
CA ASN A 531 -7.88 -0.49 -13.55
C ASN A 531 -7.18 0.67 -14.28
N ILE A 532 -7.31 1.90 -13.76
CA ILE A 532 -6.64 3.09 -14.31
C ILE A 532 -5.12 3.00 -14.15
N ALA A 533 -4.63 2.59 -12.97
CA ALA A 533 -3.21 2.47 -12.68
C ALA A 533 -2.51 1.45 -13.61
N ILE A 534 -3.17 0.33 -13.92
CA ILE A 534 -2.68 -0.66 -14.89
C ILE A 534 -2.44 -0.01 -16.26
N ILE A 535 -3.40 0.80 -16.71
CA ILE A 535 -3.35 1.46 -18.02
C ILE A 535 -2.31 2.58 -18.06
N ILE A 536 -2.22 3.40 -17.02
CA ILE A 536 -1.19 4.43 -16.88
C ILE A 536 0.21 3.82 -17.00
N ARG A 537 0.46 2.72 -16.29
CA ARG A 537 1.73 1.98 -16.34
C ARG A 537 2.05 1.50 -17.75
N GLU A 538 1.06 0.97 -18.46
CA GLU A 538 1.25 0.52 -19.84
C GLU A 538 1.48 1.71 -20.79
N ALA A 539 0.73 2.79 -20.63
CA ALA A 539 0.82 3.99 -21.46
C ALA A 539 2.22 4.63 -21.43
N ARG A 540 2.89 4.63 -20.27
CA ARG A 540 4.24 5.19 -20.10
C ARG A 540 5.29 4.51 -20.98
N LYS A 541 5.08 3.25 -21.36
CA LYS A 541 6.06 2.46 -22.14
C LYS A 541 6.15 2.89 -23.60
N PHE A 542 5.16 3.63 -24.12
CA PHE A 542 5.04 3.89 -25.55
C PHE A 542 5.21 5.37 -25.87
N SER A 543 6.38 5.72 -26.43
CA SER A 543 6.66 7.08 -26.91
C SER A 543 5.65 7.56 -27.96
N ALA A 544 5.10 6.64 -28.76
CA ALA A 544 4.01 6.93 -29.70
C ALA A 544 2.78 7.55 -29.02
N PHE A 545 2.52 7.24 -27.75
CA PHE A 545 1.46 7.84 -26.94
C PHE A 545 1.97 9.02 -26.09
N THR A 546 3.09 8.87 -25.38
CA THR A 546 3.61 9.92 -24.49
C THR A 546 4.06 11.19 -25.24
N ALA A 547 4.53 11.03 -26.49
CA ALA A 547 4.95 12.13 -27.36
C ALA A 547 3.89 12.55 -28.39
N ALA A 548 2.70 11.95 -28.37
CA ALA A 548 1.63 12.24 -29.33
C ALA A 548 1.31 13.74 -29.39
N SER A 549 1.19 14.27 -30.61
CA SER A 549 0.98 15.70 -30.88
C SER A 549 -0.44 16.02 -31.38
N SER A 550 -1.25 15.01 -31.68
CA SER A 550 -2.66 15.16 -32.08
C SER A 550 -3.55 14.08 -31.46
N ILE A 551 -4.86 14.31 -31.43
CA ILE A 551 -5.86 13.36 -30.94
C ILE A 551 -5.81 12.05 -31.76
N GLU A 552 -5.69 12.15 -33.09
CA GLU A 552 -5.57 10.99 -33.97
C GLU A 552 -4.34 10.14 -33.65
N SER A 553 -3.20 10.79 -33.41
CA SER A 553 -1.96 10.10 -33.04
C SER A 553 -2.06 9.46 -31.67
N ALA A 554 -2.67 10.13 -30.69
CA ALA A 554 -2.83 9.63 -29.33
C ALA A 554 -3.81 8.46 -29.26
N VAL A 555 -5.02 8.61 -29.82
CA VAL A 555 -6.02 7.53 -29.93
C VAL A 555 -5.44 6.36 -30.71
N GLY A 556 -4.80 6.63 -31.84
CA GLY A 556 -4.17 5.62 -32.67
C GLY A 556 -3.06 4.85 -31.95
N ALA A 557 -2.25 5.52 -31.13
CA ALA A 557 -1.22 4.87 -30.33
C ALA A 557 -1.82 4.08 -29.18
N PHE A 558 -2.82 4.64 -28.50
CA PHE A 558 -3.48 3.99 -27.36
C PHE A 558 -4.11 2.66 -27.75
N VAL A 559 -4.91 2.65 -28.83
CA VAL A 559 -5.59 1.44 -29.31
C VAL A 559 -4.57 0.38 -29.77
N ARG A 560 -3.50 0.80 -30.48
CA ARG A 560 -2.53 -0.14 -31.07
C ARG A 560 -1.60 -0.77 -30.04
N PHE A 561 -1.16 -0.01 -29.04
CA PHE A 561 -0.07 -0.43 -28.18
C PHE A 561 -0.52 -0.74 -26.75
N ILE A 562 -1.60 -0.12 -26.28
CA ILE A 562 -2.06 -0.24 -24.90
C ILE A 562 -3.24 -1.23 -24.83
N GLU A 563 -4.37 -0.89 -25.47
CA GLU A 563 -5.61 -1.68 -25.48
C GLU A 563 -5.44 -3.01 -26.26
N ARG A 564 -4.86 -2.93 -27.46
CA ARG A 564 -4.60 -4.08 -28.36
C ARG A 564 -5.85 -4.94 -28.65
N PRO A 565 -6.97 -4.34 -29.12
CA PRO A 565 -8.16 -5.11 -29.45
C PRO A 565 -7.94 -5.91 -30.73
N LYS A 566 -8.71 -6.99 -30.90
CA LYS A 566 -8.68 -7.85 -32.09
C LYS A 566 -8.97 -7.08 -33.39
N ASP A 567 -9.92 -6.15 -33.37
CA ASP A 567 -10.23 -5.25 -34.48
C ASP A 567 -9.67 -3.84 -34.21
N THR A 568 -8.36 -3.69 -34.41
CA THR A 568 -7.65 -2.43 -34.15
C THR A 568 -8.16 -1.27 -35.01
N SER A 569 -8.40 -1.50 -36.30
CA SER A 569 -8.84 -0.45 -37.23
C SER A 569 -10.26 0.03 -36.94
N GLY A 570 -11.19 -0.88 -36.65
CA GLY A 570 -12.54 -0.51 -36.25
C GLY A 570 -12.58 0.13 -34.86
N ALA A 571 -11.77 -0.33 -33.92
CA ALA A 571 -11.62 0.30 -32.62
C ALA A 571 -11.15 1.75 -32.74
N ILE A 572 -10.07 2.02 -33.49
CA ILE A 572 -9.60 3.41 -33.74
C ILE A 572 -10.72 4.30 -34.26
N LYS A 573 -11.50 3.84 -35.25
CA LYS A 573 -12.63 4.61 -35.79
C LYS A 573 -13.68 4.93 -34.72
N ARG A 574 -14.05 3.95 -33.89
CA ARG A 574 -15.02 4.13 -32.79
C ARG A 574 -14.50 5.09 -31.73
N ARG A 575 -13.24 4.92 -31.29
CA ARG A 575 -12.59 5.80 -30.30
C ARG A 575 -12.44 7.23 -30.83
N MET A 576 -12.15 7.41 -32.11
CA MET A 576 -12.12 8.73 -32.73
C MET A 576 -13.49 9.42 -32.78
N MET A 577 -14.59 8.67 -32.92
CA MET A 577 -15.94 9.25 -32.85
C MET A 577 -16.24 9.72 -31.42
N ILE A 578 -15.93 8.92 -30.40
CA ILE A 578 -16.10 9.28 -29.00
C ILE A 578 -15.23 10.51 -28.66
N ALA A 579 -13.97 10.51 -29.09
CA ALA A 579 -13.04 11.62 -28.87
C ALA A 579 -13.57 12.96 -29.43
N LYS A 580 -14.28 12.93 -30.56
CA LYS A 580 -14.93 14.12 -31.14
C LYS A 580 -16.18 14.57 -30.39
N GLN A 581 -16.84 13.68 -29.66
CA GLN A 581 -18.01 14.02 -28.85
C GLN A 581 -17.60 14.59 -27.49
N LEU A 582 -16.40 14.25 -27.01
CA LEU A 582 -15.84 14.76 -25.76
C LEU A 582 -15.36 16.21 -25.87
N LEU A 583 -15.09 16.71 -27.07
CA LEU A 583 -14.56 18.05 -27.36
C LEU A 583 -15.64 18.92 -27.99
#